data_AF-A0A1B6L2M7-F1
#
_entry.id   AF-A0A1B6L2M7-F1
#
_cell.length_a   1.000
_cell.length_b   1.000
_cell.length_c   1.000
_cell.angle_alpha   90.00
_cell.angle_beta   90.00
_cell.angle_gamma   90.00
#
_symmetry.space_group_name_H-M   'P 1'
#
loop_
_entity.id
_entity.type
_entity.pdbx_description
1 polymer ?
#
loop_
_entity_poly.entity_id
_entity_poly.type
_entity_poly.pdbx_seq_one_letter_code
_entity_poly.pdbx_strand_id
1 'polypeptide(L)'
;REAFKTLGILTVVALYIQEVILHTDNSNVPRGRDTHTYNTRHGSRYILPKHRTTLMEKTPLYAGRRLHNLLPPTLSNLTGQILKKELKKWLIERPIYTLQEFTEYANEIRPP
;
A
#
# COMPACT_ATOMS: atom_id res chain seq x y z
N ARG A 1 -0.20 19.98 -10.26
CA ARG A 1 -0.60 18.57 -9.99
C ARG A 1 -1.05 17.89 -11.27
N GLU A 2 -1.94 18.50 -12.06
CA GLU A 2 -2.43 17.97 -13.35
C GLU A 2 -1.36 17.45 -14.31
N ALA A 3 -0.20 18.11 -14.43
CA ALA A 3 0.86 17.65 -15.34
C ALA A 3 1.29 16.18 -15.10
N PHE A 4 1.36 15.72 -13.84
CA PHE A 4 1.68 14.32 -13.53
C PHE A 4 0.59 13.37 -14.04
N LYS A 5 -0.67 13.78 -13.91
CA LYS A 5 -1.83 13.04 -14.41
C LYS A 5 -1.85 13.00 -15.93
N THR A 6 -1.69 14.14 -16.59
CA THR A 6 -1.65 14.27 -18.06
C THR A 6 -0.52 13.46 -18.68
N LEU A 7 0.67 13.47 -18.05
CA LEU A 7 1.84 12.75 -18.52
C LEU A 7 1.87 11.27 -18.08
N GLY A 8 0.94 10.83 -17.22
CA GLY A 8 0.91 9.45 -16.71
C GLY A 8 2.12 9.07 -15.86
N ILE A 9 2.72 10.05 -15.18
CA ILE A 9 3.92 9.87 -14.34
C ILE A 9 3.57 10.02 -12.86
N LEU A 10 4.31 9.29 -12.03
CA LEU A 10 4.16 9.35 -10.58
C LEU A 10 5.06 10.47 -10.01
N THR A 11 4.61 11.08 -8.92
CA THR A 11 5.48 11.90 -8.07
C THR A 11 6.52 11.01 -7.38
N VAL A 12 7.59 11.60 -6.85
CA VAL A 12 8.62 10.87 -6.08
C VAL A 12 7.99 10.12 -4.89
N VAL A 13 7.02 10.73 -4.21
CA VAL A 13 6.33 10.09 -3.08
C VAL A 13 5.43 8.94 -3.53
N ALA A 14 4.71 9.09 -4.64
CA ALA A 14 3.92 8.00 -5.19
C ALA A 14 4.79 6.85 -5.72
N LEU A 15 5.97 7.14 -6.28
CA LEU A 15 6.98 6.12 -6.61
C LEU A 15 7.44 5.37 -5.36
N TYR A 16 7.79 6.09 -4.29
CA TYR A 16 8.18 5.48 -3.02
C TYR A 16 7.06 4.56 -2.48
N ILE A 17 5.81 5.03 -2.44
CA ILE A 17 4.65 4.25 -1.99
C ILE A 17 4.50 2.97 -2.82
N GLN A 18 4.57 3.07 -4.15
CA GLN A 18 4.48 1.91 -5.03
C GLN A 18 5.60 0.91 -4.76
N GLU A 19 6.85 1.37 -4.66
CA GLU A 19 8.00 0.49 -4.47
C GLU A 19 7.96 -0.24 -3.12
N VAL A 20 7.64 0.43 -2.01
CA VAL A 20 7.57 -0.24 -0.70
C VAL A 20 6.42 -1.23 -0.61
N ILE A 21 5.28 -0.96 -1.28
CA ILE A 21 4.15 -1.88 -1.37
C ILE A 21 4.54 -3.13 -2.17
N LEU A 22 5.14 -2.95 -3.36
CA LEU A 22 5.58 -4.08 -4.20
C LEU A 22 6.71 -4.88 -3.56
N HIS A 23 7.65 -4.21 -2.88
CA HIS A 23 8.68 -4.87 -2.11
C HIS A 23 8.06 -5.77 -1.03
N THR A 24 7.03 -5.30 -0.33
CA THR A 24 6.31 -6.10 0.67
C THR A 24 5.58 -7.28 0.03
N ASP A 25 4.89 -7.06 -1.09
CA ASP A 25 4.20 -8.11 -1.85
C ASP A 25 5.16 -9.23 -2.29
N ASN A 26 6.38 -8.87 -2.69
CA ASN A 26 7.41 -9.81 -3.12
C ASN A 26 8.17 -10.48 -1.95
N SER A 27 8.12 -9.92 -0.74
CA SER A 27 8.92 -10.38 0.41
C SER A 27 8.32 -11.56 1.18
N ASN A 28 7.24 -12.17 0.66
CA ASN A 28 6.53 -13.32 1.25
C ASN A 28 6.24 -13.17 2.75
N VAL A 29 5.88 -11.95 3.18
CA VAL A 29 5.62 -11.66 4.59
C VAL A 29 4.21 -12.10 5.01
N PRO A 30 4.02 -12.52 6.28
CA PRO A 30 2.75 -13.06 6.73
C PRO A 30 1.58 -12.08 6.59
N ARG A 31 0.49 -12.55 5.98
CA ARG A 31 -0.83 -11.89 5.92
C ARG A 31 -1.78 -12.51 6.94
N GLY A 32 -2.88 -11.82 7.24
CA GLY A 32 -3.90 -12.32 8.18
C GLY A 32 -4.48 -13.68 7.80
N ARG A 33 -4.55 -13.98 6.49
CA ARG A 33 -4.94 -15.30 5.96
C ARG A 33 -3.97 -16.45 6.30
N ASP A 34 -2.71 -16.14 6.59
CA ASP A 34 -1.70 -17.15 6.93
C ASP A 34 -1.77 -17.53 8.41
N THR A 35 -2.53 -16.78 9.23
CA THR A 35 -2.70 -17.01 10.67
C THR A 35 -4.06 -17.64 11.00
N HIS A 36 -5.03 -17.54 10.09
CA HIS A 36 -6.39 -18.07 10.29
C HIS A 36 -6.85 -18.83 9.04
N THR A 37 -7.30 -20.07 9.22
CA THR A 37 -7.79 -20.97 8.16
C THR A 37 -9.12 -20.55 7.53
N TYR A 38 -9.75 -19.46 8.02
CA TYR A 38 -11.00 -18.92 7.51
C TYR A 38 -10.78 -17.56 6.85
N ASN A 39 -11.35 -17.37 5.65
CA ASN A 39 -11.29 -16.12 4.89
C ASN A 39 -12.05 -15.01 5.61
N THR A 40 -11.36 -14.25 6.46
CA THR A 40 -11.92 -13.03 7.05
C THR A 40 -11.78 -11.85 6.09
N ARG A 41 -12.66 -10.85 6.22
CA ARG A 41 -12.54 -9.53 5.55
C ARG A 41 -11.17 -8.85 5.77
N HIS A 42 -10.38 -9.34 6.73
CA HIS A 42 -9.04 -8.86 7.09
C HIS A 42 -7.90 -9.73 6.53
N GLY A 43 -8.20 -10.82 5.81
CA GLY A 43 -7.20 -11.81 5.38
C GLY A 43 -6.13 -11.26 4.43
N SER A 44 -6.44 -10.20 3.67
CA SER A 44 -5.50 -9.52 2.77
C SER A 44 -4.57 -8.54 3.48
N ARG A 45 -4.80 -8.21 4.76
CA ARG A 45 -3.95 -7.29 5.52
C ARG A 45 -2.68 -7.98 6.00
N TYR A 46 -1.57 -7.27 5.92
CA TYR A 46 -0.32 -7.67 6.54
C TYR A 46 -0.37 -7.52 8.05
N ILE A 47 0.27 -8.46 8.73
CA ILE A 47 0.44 -8.40 10.18
C ILE A 47 1.55 -7.40 10.50
N LEU A 48 1.20 -6.38 11.27
CA LEU A 48 2.14 -5.41 11.80
C LEU A 48 2.73 -5.97 13.11
N PRO A 49 4.07 -6.07 13.25
CA PRO A 49 4.70 -6.52 14.48
C PRO A 49 4.26 -5.66 15.69
N LYS A 50 3.93 -6.32 16.81
CA LYS A 50 3.54 -5.63 18.07
C LYS A 50 4.69 -4.89 18.73
N HIS A 51 5.89 -5.45 18.72
CA HIS A 51 7.08 -4.85 19.33
C HIS A 51 7.73 -3.87 18.35
N ARG A 52 7.56 -2.57 18.63
CA ARG A 52 7.99 -1.46 17.77
C ARG A 52 9.25 -0.85 18.34
N THR A 53 10.41 -1.24 17.84
CA THR A 53 11.58 -0.37 17.98
C THR A 53 11.53 0.69 16.88
N THR A 54 11.98 1.91 17.16
CA THR A 54 12.10 3.01 16.17
C THR A 54 12.90 2.59 14.94
N LEU A 55 13.76 1.58 15.07
CA LEU A 55 14.50 0.94 13.99
C LEU A 55 13.60 0.15 13.03
N MET A 56 12.62 -0.62 13.54
CA MET A 56 11.67 -1.37 12.71
C MET A 56 10.71 -0.46 11.95
N GLU A 57 10.30 0.67 12.55
CA GLU A 57 9.40 1.64 11.92
C GLU A 57 10.00 2.31 10.67
N LYS A 58 11.33 2.38 10.59
CA LYS A 58 12.07 2.95 9.45
C LYS A 58 12.32 1.96 8.33
N THR A 59 11.97 0.68 8.49
CA THR A 59 12.21 -0.32 7.44
C THR A 59 11.22 -0.16 6.29
N PRO A 60 11.66 -0.30 5.02
CA PRO A 60 10.77 -0.30 3.86
C PRO A 60 9.66 -1.36 3.97
N LEU A 61 9.96 -2.49 4.60
CA LEU A 61 9.01 -3.58 4.83
C LEU A 61 7.89 -3.17 5.78
N TYR A 62 8.20 -2.47 6.88
CA TYR A 62 7.16 -1.96 7.79
C TYR A 62 6.30 -0.90 7.11
N ALA A 63 6.94 0.06 6.42
CA ALA A 63 6.24 1.10 5.68
C ALA A 63 5.31 0.50 4.61
N GLY A 64 5.80 -0.46 3.83
CA GLY A 64 5.03 -1.15 2.80
C GLY A 64 3.85 -1.94 3.35
N ARG A 65 4.02 -2.68 4.45
CA ARG A 65 2.89 -3.35 5.13
C ARG A 65 1.82 -2.36 5.58
N ARG A 66 2.24 -1.24 6.20
CA ARG A 66 1.32 -0.20 6.69
C ARG A 66 0.56 0.46 5.54
N LEU A 67 1.25 0.84 4.47
CA LEU A 67 0.66 1.49 3.30
C LEU A 67 -0.24 0.53 2.51
N HIS A 68 0.15 -0.74 2.36
CA HIS A 68 -0.69 -1.76 1.74
C HIS A 68 -2.01 -1.98 2.50
N ASN A 69 -1.97 -1.96 3.83
CA ASN A 69 -3.18 -2.13 4.66
C ASN A 69 -4.19 -0.97 4.55
N LEU A 70 -3.78 0.16 3.97
CA LEU A 70 -4.64 1.30 3.67
C LEU A 70 -5.29 1.19 2.28
N LEU A 71 -4.80 0.30 1.41
CA LEU A 71 -5.36 0.15 0.07
C LEU A 71 -6.83 -0.30 0.12
N PRO A 72 -7.66 0.16 -0.83
CA PRO A 72 -9.01 -0.35 -0.99
C PRO A 72 -8.98 -1.85 -1.36
N PRO A 73 -10.05 -2.60 -1.07
CA PRO A 73 -10.14 -4.03 -1.39
C PRO A 73 -9.87 -4.39 -2.85
N THR A 74 -10.21 -3.47 -3.77
CA THR A 74 -9.96 -3.60 -5.22
C THR A 74 -8.48 -3.69 -5.56
N LEU A 75 -7.60 -3.14 -4.72
CA LEU A 75 -6.14 -3.19 -4.88
C LEU A 75 -5.50 -4.18 -3.92
N SER A 76 -5.91 -4.24 -2.65
CA SER A 76 -5.26 -5.08 -1.63
C SER A 76 -5.35 -6.59 -1.89
N ASN A 77 -6.27 -7.00 -2.77
CA ASN A 77 -6.45 -8.41 -3.16
C ASN A 77 -5.61 -8.80 -4.38
N LEU A 78 -4.96 -7.82 -5.04
CA LEU A 78 -4.06 -8.04 -6.17
C LEU A 78 -2.65 -8.36 -5.68
N THR A 79 -1.86 -9.02 -6.52
CA THR A 79 -0.43 -9.27 -6.30
C THR A 79 0.37 -9.09 -7.60
N GLY A 80 1.70 -9.03 -7.46
CA GLY A 80 2.65 -9.02 -8.57
C GLY A 80 2.41 -7.90 -9.58
N GLN A 81 2.47 -8.25 -10.87
CA GLN A 81 2.37 -7.27 -11.95
C GLN A 81 0.99 -6.63 -12.08
N ILE A 82 -0.07 -7.33 -11.69
CA ILE A 82 -1.43 -6.80 -11.71
C ILE A 82 -1.57 -5.71 -10.63
N LEU A 83 -1.08 -5.99 -9.42
CA LEU A 83 -1.01 -4.98 -8.35
C LEU A 83 -0.19 -3.77 -8.80
N LYS A 84 1.00 -3.97 -9.38
CA LYS A 84 1.85 -2.88 -9.88
C LYS A 84 1.09 -1.96 -10.85
N LYS A 85 0.42 -2.54 -11.85
CA LYS A 85 -0.32 -1.79 -12.87
C LYS A 85 -1.49 -1.01 -12.28
N GLU A 86 -2.35 -1.66 -11.50
CA GLU A 86 -3.55 -1.03 -10.94
C GLU A 86 -3.19 0.00 -9.86
N LEU A 87 -2.17 -0.27 -9.04
CA LEU A 87 -1.65 0.70 -8.07
C LEU A 87 -1.07 1.93 -8.77
N LYS A 88 -0.32 1.75 -9.88
CA LYS A 88 0.18 2.88 -10.68
C LYS A 88 -0.97 3.77 -11.14
N LYS A 89 -2.00 3.15 -11.74
CA LYS A 89 -3.18 3.86 -12.25
C LYS A 89 -3.86 4.64 -11.12
N TRP A 90 -4.09 4.00 -9.98
CA TRP A 90 -4.72 4.62 -8.82
C TRP A 90 -3.92 5.81 -8.27
N LEU A 91 -2.59 5.71 -8.21
CA LEU A 91 -1.71 6.79 -7.74
C LEU A 91 -1.56 7.95 -8.74
N ILE A 92 -1.77 7.72 -10.04
CA ILE A 92 -1.74 8.77 -11.07
C ILE A 92 -3.00 9.64 -11.01
N GLU A 93 -4.17 9.05 -10.69
CA GLU A 93 -5.45 9.77 -10.66
C GLU A 93 -5.45 10.95 -9.68
N ARG A 94 -4.72 10.81 -8.56
CA ARG A 94 -4.50 11.86 -7.55
C ARG A 94 -3.00 11.96 -7.25
N PRO A 95 -2.27 12.90 -7.88
CA PRO A 95 -0.84 13.08 -7.62
C PRO A 95 -0.54 13.37 -6.14
N ILE A 96 0.12 12.43 -5.47
CA ILE A 96 0.41 12.44 -4.02
C ILE A 96 1.80 13.01 -3.76
N TYR A 97 1.94 14.04 -2.93
CA TYR A 97 3.22 14.68 -2.61
C TYR A 97 3.71 14.40 -1.20
N THR A 98 2.86 13.83 -0.33
CA THR A 98 3.24 13.42 1.03
C THR A 98 2.60 12.09 1.42
N LEU A 99 3.18 11.38 2.39
CA LEU A 99 2.56 10.16 2.94
C LEU A 99 1.25 10.44 3.69
N GLN A 100 1.09 11.66 4.20
CA GLN A 100 -0.15 12.10 4.84
C GLN A 100 -1.28 12.22 3.82
N GLU A 101 -1.03 12.85 2.67
CA GLU A 101 -2.01 12.95 1.59
C GLU A 101 -2.48 11.57 1.10
N PHE A 102 -1.57 10.59 1.04
CA PHE A 102 -1.94 9.20 0.74
C PHE A 102 -2.87 8.61 1.80
N THR A 103 -2.56 8.84 3.08
CA THR A 103 -3.34 8.29 4.19
C THR A 103 -4.74 8.88 4.21
N GLU A 104 -4.86 10.20 4.02
CA GLU A 104 -6.13 10.92 3.91
C GLU A 104 -6.96 10.38 2.73
N TYR A 105 -6.35 10.30 1.55
CA TYR A 105 -7.02 9.79 0.36
C TYR A 105 -7.51 8.34 0.50
N ALA A 106 -6.67 7.48 1.08
CA ALA A 106 -7.03 6.08 1.31
C ALA A 106 -8.21 5.93 2.29
N ASN A 107 -8.26 6.78 3.33
CA ASN A 107 -9.36 6.79 4.30
C ASN A 107 -10.65 7.39 3.73
N GLU A 108 -10.57 8.37 2.81
CA GLU A 108 -11.76 8.90 2.13
C GLU A 108 -12.48 7.82 1.30
N ILE A 109 -11.73 6.94 0.62
CA ILE A 109 -12.28 5.89 -0.24
C ILE A 109 -12.73 4.66 0.57
N ARG A 110 -12.16 4.49 1.76
CA ARG A 110 -12.49 3.38 2.67
C ARG A 110 -13.33 3.91 3.84
N PRO A 111 -14.67 3.88 3.77
CA PRO A 111 -15.48 4.21 4.93
C PRO A 111 -15.14 3.25 6.10
N PRO A 112 -15.22 3.74 7.35
CA PRO A 112 -14.82 2.99 8.55
C PRO A 112 -15.53 1.64 8.71
#